data_AF-A0A3M1XUD1-F1
#
_entry.id   AF-A0A3M1XUD1-F1
#
_cell.length_a   1.000
_cell.length_b   1.000
_cell.length_c   1.000
_cell.angle_alpha   90.00
_cell.angle_beta   90.00
_cell.angle_gamma   90.00
#
_symmetry.space_group_name_H-M   'P 1'
#
loop_
_entity.id
_entity.type
_entity.pdbx_description
1 polymer ?
#
loop_
_entity_poly.entity_id
_entity_poly.type
_entity_poly.pdbx_seq_one_letter_code
_entity_poly.pdbx_strand_id
1 'polypeptide(L)'
;MPEYARAYLSTLGRPYREEDLLAIARGQLAAEARVIDPDKPYLFCDTNLLVIRIWSEVKYGRCDPEIRDMERLDRYALHLLTYPDLPWEPDPLRESPHRLRELFDHYEA
;
A
#
# COMPACT_ATOMS: atom_id res chain seq x y z
N MET A 1 7.17 8.34 6.48
CA MET A 1 8.02 7.40 5.74
C MET A 1 7.47 7.19 4.35
N PRO A 2 8.33 6.91 3.36
CA PRO A 2 7.92 6.70 1.96
C PRO A 2 7.34 5.29 1.73
N GLU A 3 6.64 5.13 0.60
CA GLU A 3 6.04 3.86 0.17
C GLU A 3 7.10 2.76 0.01
N TYR A 4 6.99 1.70 0.82
CA TYR A 4 7.94 0.58 0.75
C TYR A 4 7.82 -0.17 -0.59
N ALA A 5 6.61 -0.30 -1.14
CA ALA A 5 6.38 -0.99 -2.41
C ALA A 5 7.23 -0.39 -3.54
N ARG A 6 7.33 0.94 -3.62
CA ARG A 6 8.14 1.62 -4.64
C ARG A 6 9.61 1.26 -4.54
N ALA A 7 10.17 1.25 -3.34
CA ALA A 7 11.56 0.85 -3.12
C ALA A 7 11.77 -0.63 -3.49
N TYR A 8 10.87 -1.50 -3.05
CA TYR A 8 10.93 -2.93 -3.36
C TYR A 8 10.90 -3.19 -4.88
N LEU A 9 9.88 -2.66 -5.56
CA LEU A 9 9.64 -2.87 -6.99
C LEU A 9 10.74 -2.27 -7.87
N SER A 10 11.32 -1.14 -7.47
CA SER A 10 12.43 -0.52 -8.21
C SER A 10 13.70 -1.38 -8.23
N THR A 11 13.88 -2.23 -7.21
CA THR A 11 15.00 -3.17 -7.13
C THR A 11 14.66 -4.57 -7.67
N LEU A 12 13.38 -4.81 -7.96
CA LEU A 12 12.90 -6.09 -8.43
C LEU A 12 13.25 -6.24 -9.92
N GLY A 13 14.29 -7.01 -10.23
CA GLY A 13 14.76 -7.28 -11.59
C GLY A 13 13.83 -8.16 -12.45
N ARG A 14 12.56 -8.30 -12.05
CA ARG A 14 11.51 -9.07 -12.74
C ARG A 14 10.14 -8.42 -12.51
N PRO A 15 9.13 -8.73 -13.34
CA PRO A 15 7.75 -8.43 -12.98
C PRO A 15 7.40 -8.99 -11.61
N TYR A 16 6.67 -8.21 -10.81
CA TYR A 16 6.20 -8.68 -9.52
C TYR A 16 5.08 -9.71 -9.66
N ARG A 17 4.95 -10.53 -8.62
CA ARG A 17 4.00 -11.62 -8.47
C ARG A 17 3.22 -11.42 -7.18
N GLU A 18 2.14 -12.18 -7.02
CA GLU A 18 1.28 -12.11 -5.85
C GLU A 18 2.05 -12.31 -4.53
N GLU A 19 2.99 -13.25 -4.50
CA GLU A 19 3.87 -13.54 -3.35
C GLU A 19 4.72 -12.33 -2.91
N ASP A 20 5.04 -11.42 -3.84
CA ASP A 20 5.79 -10.20 -3.52
C ASP A 20 4.94 -9.23 -2.67
N LEU A 21 3.61 -9.28 -2.77
CA LEU A 21 2.73 -8.42 -1.96
C LEU A 21 2.85 -8.74 -0.47
N LEU A 22 3.01 -10.02 -0.10
CA LEU A 22 3.26 -10.41 1.29
C LEU A 22 4.64 -9.91 1.77
N ALA A 23 5.66 -9.99 0.91
CA ALA A 23 6.98 -9.45 1.21
C ALA A 23 6.96 -7.92 1.38
N ILE A 24 6.20 -7.21 0.54
CA ILE A 24 5.99 -5.77 0.62
C ILE A 24 5.24 -5.42 1.91
N ALA A 25 4.18 -6.15 2.28
CA ALA A 25 3.44 -5.90 3.52
C ALA A 25 4.31 -6.04 4.77
N ARG A 26 5.08 -7.13 4.87
CA ARG A 26 6.04 -7.32 5.97
C ARG A 26 7.11 -6.23 5.97
N GLY A 27 7.60 -5.85 4.79
CA GLY A 27 8.59 -4.79 4.62
C GLY A 27 8.10 -3.42 5.05
N GLN A 28 6.86 -3.07 4.70
CA GLN A 28 6.19 -1.84 5.12
C GLN A 28 6.11 -1.76 6.65
N LEU A 29 5.59 -2.79 7.33
CA LEU A 29 5.51 -2.79 8.80
C LEU A 29 6.88 -2.73 9.46
N ALA A 30 7.88 -3.43 8.92
CA ALA A 30 9.23 -3.39 9.44
C ALA A 30 9.88 -2.00 9.24
N ALA A 31 9.59 -1.32 8.12
CA ALA A 31 10.05 0.03 7.86
C ALA A 31 9.39 1.04 8.81
N GLU A 32 8.09 0.92 9.03
CA GLU A 32 7.34 1.74 10.00
C GLU A 32 7.93 1.59 11.41
N ALA A 33 8.09 0.35 11.89
CA ALA A 33 8.60 0.07 13.23
C ALA A 33 10.01 0.66 13.48
N ARG A 34 10.85 0.77 12.44
CA ARG A 34 12.20 1.34 12.55
C ARG A 34 12.23 2.86 12.69
N VAL A 35 11.17 3.54 12.27
CA VAL A 35 11.13 5.01 12.24
C VAL A 35 10.15 5.59 13.27
N ILE A 36 9.46 4.73 14.04
CA ILE A 36 8.68 5.16 15.20
C ILE A 36 9.64 5.82 16.19
N ASP A 37 9.29 7.03 16.57
CA ASP A 37 10.07 7.89 17.44
C ASP A 37 9.14 8.39 18.56
N PRO A 38 9.37 7.99 19.83
CA PRO A 38 8.50 8.36 20.94
C PRO A 38 8.52 9.87 21.24
N ASP A 39 9.54 10.60 20.78
CA ASP A 39 9.65 12.04 20.98
C ASP A 39 8.89 12.83 19.90
N LYS A 40 8.37 12.16 18.86
CA LYS A 40 7.58 12.78 17.81
C LYS A 40 6.09 12.48 18.00
N PRO A 41 5.23 13.51 17.95
CA PRO A 41 3.81 13.33 18.17
C PRO A 41 3.11 12.56 17.05
N TYR A 42 3.67 12.59 15.83
CA TYR A 42 3.05 11.99 14.64
C TYR A 42 4.09 11.37 13.70
N LEU A 43 3.70 10.27 13.06
CA LEU A 43 4.37 9.66 11.93
C LEU A 43 3.39 9.61 10.76
N PHE A 44 3.75 10.25 9.65
CA PHE A 44 3.00 10.12 8.39
C PHE A 44 3.55 8.95 7.60
N CYS A 45 2.70 8.00 7.21
CA CYS A 45 3.07 6.83 6.42
C CYS A 45 2.46 6.93 5.02
N ASP A 46 3.32 6.85 4.01
CA ASP A 46 2.95 6.60 2.63
C ASP A 46 3.41 5.17 2.31
N THR A 47 2.59 4.23 1.86
CA THR A 47 1.17 4.06 2.17
C THR A 47 1.04 3.15 3.41
N ASN A 48 0.12 2.18 3.42
CA ASN A 48 -0.09 1.21 4.50
C ASN A 48 -0.62 -0.15 3.99
N LEU A 49 -0.92 -1.08 4.91
CA LEU A 49 -1.39 -2.43 4.55
C LEU A 49 -2.78 -2.47 3.91
N LEU A 50 -3.65 -1.49 4.14
CA LEU A 50 -4.94 -1.39 3.48
C LEU A 50 -4.77 -1.29 1.95
N VAL A 51 -3.79 -0.51 1.49
CA VAL A 51 -3.43 -0.40 0.07
C VAL A 51 -3.00 -1.74 -0.49
N ILE A 52 -2.15 -2.48 0.23
CA ILE A 52 -1.66 -3.78 -0.23
C ILE A 52 -2.80 -4.80 -0.29
N ARG A 53 -3.67 -4.84 0.73
CA ARG A 53 -4.84 -5.73 0.78
C ARG A 53 -5.76 -5.49 -0.41
N ILE A 54 -6.20 -4.26 -0.63
CA ILE A 54 -7.11 -3.89 -1.73
C ILE A 54 -6.45 -4.20 -3.07
N TRP A 55 -5.15 -3.88 -3.21
CA TRP A 55 -4.43 -4.17 -4.44
C TRP A 55 -4.31 -5.67 -4.73
N SER A 56 -4.07 -6.50 -3.70
CA SER A 56 -4.12 -7.97 -3.86
C SER A 56 -5.46 -8.42 -4.43
N GLU A 57 -6.56 -7.93 -3.86
CA GLU A 57 -7.92 -8.31 -4.27
C GLU A 57 -8.24 -7.84 -5.69
N VAL A 58 -7.92 -6.58 -6.03
CA VAL A 58 -8.18 -6.00 -7.35
C VAL A 58 -7.34 -6.68 -8.44
N LYS A 59 -6.06 -6.98 -8.17
CA LYS A 59 -5.16 -7.54 -9.19
C LYS A 59 -5.23 -9.06 -9.31
N TYR A 60 -5.36 -9.77 -8.20
CA TYR A 60 -5.26 -11.23 -8.15
C TYR A 60 -6.58 -11.92 -7.73
N GLY A 61 -7.62 -11.16 -7.39
CA GLY A 61 -8.92 -11.71 -6.99
C GLY A 61 -8.94 -12.33 -5.59
N ARG A 62 -7.81 -12.27 -4.86
CA ARG A 62 -7.66 -12.78 -3.49
C ARG A 62 -6.57 -12.00 -2.77
N CYS A 63 -6.54 -12.14 -1.45
CA CYS A 63 -5.50 -11.59 -0.61
C CYS A 63 -4.95 -12.68 0.30
N ASP A 64 -3.64 -12.70 0.50
CA ASP A 64 -3.00 -13.60 1.44
C ASP A 64 -3.60 -13.39 2.85
N PRO A 65 -4.05 -14.45 3.55
CA PRO A 65 -4.63 -14.33 4.89
C PRO A 65 -3.72 -13.59 5.87
N GLU A 66 -2.40 -13.72 5.74
CA GLU A 66 -1.45 -13.04 6.63
C GLU A 66 -1.47 -11.52 6.43
N ILE A 67 -1.66 -11.04 5.20
CA ILE A 67 -1.82 -9.59 4.93
C ILE A 67 -3.08 -9.08 5.65
N ARG A 68 -4.19 -9.83 5.57
CA ARG A 68 -5.45 -9.47 6.25
C ARG A 68 -5.32 -9.47 7.76
N ASP A 69 -4.62 -10.45 8.33
CA ASP A 69 -4.43 -10.52 9.78
C ASP A 69 -3.52 -9.40 10.30
N MET A 70 -2.47 -9.05 9.54
CA MET A 70 -1.60 -7.92 9.88
C MET A 70 -2.30 -6.56 9.76
N GLU A 71 -3.18 -6.40 8.77
CA GLU A 71 -3.91 -5.16 8.51
C GLU A 71 -4.93 -4.83 9.60
N ARG A 72 -5.59 -5.84 10.18
CA ARG A 72 -6.56 -5.71 11.28
C ARG A 72 -5.99 -5.24 12.61
N LEU A 73 -4.66 -5.16 12.72
CA LEU A 73 -4.03 -4.61 13.90
C LEU A 73 -4.19 -3.08 13.80
N ASP A 74 -5.08 -2.48 14.60
CA ASP A 74 -5.36 -1.04 14.68
C ASP A 74 -4.07 -0.21 14.91
N ARG A 75 -3.31 0.03 13.84
CA ARG A 75 -1.96 0.65 13.87
C ARG A 75 -1.97 2.11 13.47
N TYR A 76 -3.02 2.57 12.80
CA TYR A 76 -3.13 3.93 12.28
C TYR A 76 -4.28 4.65 12.96
N ALA A 77 -4.00 5.83 13.52
CA ALA A 77 -5.02 6.64 14.19
C ALA A 77 -5.92 7.42 13.21
N LEU A 78 -5.43 7.66 11.98
CA LEU A 78 -6.12 8.43 10.95
C LEU A 78 -5.67 7.98 9.57
N HIS A 79 -6.64 7.80 8.66
CA HIS A 79 -6.40 7.58 7.24
C HIS A 79 -6.76 8.85 6.45
N LEU A 80 -5.86 9.27 5.57
CA LEU A 80 -6.09 10.35 4.63
C LEU A 80 -6.26 9.75 3.23
N LEU A 81 -7.50 9.71 2.74
CA LEU A 81 -7.81 9.23 1.41
C LEU A 81 -7.80 10.40 0.42
N THR A 82 -6.95 10.33 -0.59
CA THR A 82 -6.85 11.36 -1.63
C THR A 82 -7.86 11.12 -2.74
N TYR A 83 -8.58 12.18 -3.11
CA TYR A 83 -9.56 12.12 -4.19
C TYR A 83 -8.85 12.14 -5.57
N PRO A 84 -9.27 11.32 -6.56
CA PRO A 84 -8.61 11.22 -7.86
C PRO A 84 -9.12 12.30 -8.84
N ASP A 85 -8.94 13.58 -8.51
CA ASP A 85 -9.32 14.73 -9.37
C ASP A 85 -8.21 15.22 -10.30
N LEU A 86 -7.00 14.67 -10.18
CA LEU A 86 -5.86 15.02 -11.03
C LEU A 86 -5.82 14.16 -12.32
N PRO A 87 -5.30 14.72 -13.44
CA PRO A 87 -5.02 13.94 -14.64
C PRO A 87 -4.10 12.75 -14.33
N TRP A 88 -4.39 11.60 -14.92
CA TRP A 88 -3.52 10.44 -14.81
C TRP A 88 -2.23 10.66 -15.61
N GLU A 89 -1.09 10.40 -14.97
CA GLU A 89 0.23 10.49 -15.62
C GLU A 89 0.90 9.11 -15.69
N PRO A 90 1.59 8.76 -16.80
CA PRO A 90 2.35 7.53 -16.89
C PRO A 90 3.46 7.45 -15.85
N ASP A 91 3.48 6.38 -15.06
CA ASP A 91 4.58 5.99 -14.18
C ASP A 91 4.80 4.47 -14.33
N PRO A 92 6.06 3.98 -14.31
CA PRO A 92 6.36 2.55 -14.55
C PRO A 92 5.67 1.59 -13.57
N LEU A 93 5.26 2.08 -12.39
CA LEU A 93 4.59 1.31 -11.35
C LEU A 93 3.09 1.61 -11.27
N ARG A 94 2.57 2.52 -12.11
CA ARG A 94 1.15 2.89 -12.11
C ARG A 94 0.37 2.06 -13.12
N GLU A 95 -0.66 1.39 -12.62
CA GLU A 95 -1.55 0.54 -13.41
C GLU A 95 -2.96 1.17 -13.51
N SER A 96 -3.80 0.65 -14.40
CA SER A 96 -5.25 0.96 -14.46
C SER A 96 -5.64 2.44 -14.64
N PRO A 97 -5.20 3.13 -15.71
CA PRO A 97 -5.50 4.55 -15.95
C PRO A 97 -6.99 4.90 -16.03
N HIS A 98 -7.85 3.92 -16.34
CA HIS A 98 -9.28 4.13 -16.53
C HIS A 98 -10.15 3.64 -15.35
N ARG A 99 -9.53 3.17 -14.26
CA ARG A 99 -10.25 2.61 -13.09
C ARG A 99 -9.98 3.36 -11.79
N LEU A 100 -9.53 4.61 -11.88
CA LEU A 100 -9.20 5.41 -10.69
C LEU A 100 -10.40 5.58 -9.75
N ARG A 101 -11.60 5.80 -10.31
CA ARG A 101 -12.82 5.95 -9.51
C ARG A 101 -13.21 4.66 -8.80
N GLU A 102 -13.22 3.55 -9.53
CA GLU A 102 -13.49 2.22 -8.97
C GLU A 102 -12.52 1.88 -7.83
N LEU A 103 -11.22 2.14 -8.03
CA LEU A 103 -10.21 1.90 -7.02
C LEU A 103 -10.38 2.83 -5.80
N PHE A 104 -10.76 4.09 -6.00
CA PHE A 104 -11.10 5.01 -4.92
C PHE A 104 -12.29 4.49 -4.09
N ASP A 105 -13.35 4.04 -4.75
CA ASP A 105 -14.55 3.54 -4.07
C ASP A 105 -14.22 2.28 -3.21
N HIS A 106 -13.24 1.47 -3.61
CA HIS A 106 -12.73 0.37 -2.77
C HIS A 106 -12.02 0.82 -1.49
N TYR A 107 -11.40 1.99 -1.49
CA TYR A 107 -10.72 2.57 -0.31
C TYR A 107 -11.67 3.32 0.62
N GLU A 108 -12.77 3.85 0.08
CA GLU A 108 -13.77 4.60 0.84
C GLU A 108 -14.74 3.71 1.63
N ALA A 109 -14.99 2.49 1.15
CA ALA A 109 -15.93 1.51 1.72
C ALA A 109 -15.48 0.92 3.08
#